data_AF-A0A6C0JG71-F1
#
_entry.id   AF-A0A6C0JG71-F1
#
_cell.length_a   1.000
_cell.length_b   1.000
_cell.length_c   1.000
_cell.angle_alpha   90.00
_cell.angle_beta   90.00
_cell.angle_gamma   90.00
#
_symmetry.space_group_name_H-M   'P 1'
#
loop_
_entity.id
_entity.type
_entity.pdbx_description
1 polymer ?
#
loop_
_entity_poly.entity_id
_entity_poly.type
_entity_poly.pdbx_seq_one_letter_code
_entity_poly.pdbx_strand_id
1 'polypeptide(L)'
;MYHNHAFAIEKLKTDFDNILTLKKEITKIKLVVSEKLSELKIQYNELVKVNGKKIFLFCLDSFYFQYKTFSMELEHIDRSRSLINNRTYCDYFKLYNIIISFVKENKSDLDINEFELKSYPVYKDLEPFQEYKLEDIKDVHSNILLLINKLYLQLNNKMESVDQYNENHRIGFSISNFLNTLQYENRLLEQQISLYLNYVSFFHISQKRQLNRLFIKMQEFYREIDENININRTFTIEDIGEQEKLQRFFVIGEDVRIDNILEDSEFLHEQSKLITKKVVDVSLNIIDPSLNVDLSSNSIVKEKEKKKSKAEKIEINT
;
A
#
# COMPACT_ATOMS: atom_id res chain seq x y z
N MET A 1 10.97 -30.70 28.10
CA MET A 1 11.35 -30.35 26.72
C MET A 1 10.13 -30.29 25.78
N TYR A 2 9.30 -31.34 25.76
CA TYR A 2 8.08 -31.44 24.91
C TYR A 2 7.10 -30.26 25.03
N HIS A 3 6.85 -29.78 26.25
CA HIS A 3 5.94 -28.66 26.50
C HIS A 3 6.43 -27.35 25.86
N ASN A 4 7.75 -27.11 25.81
CA ASN A 4 8.31 -25.90 25.21
C ASN A 4 8.18 -25.91 23.68
N HIS A 5 8.33 -27.08 23.04
CA HIS A 5 8.20 -27.20 21.58
C HIS A 5 6.75 -27.01 21.13
N ALA A 6 5.81 -27.72 21.76
CA ALA A 6 4.39 -27.60 21.43
C ALA A 6 3.90 -26.14 21.61
N PHE A 7 4.30 -25.50 22.72
CA PHE A 7 4.00 -24.09 22.97
C PHE A 7 4.62 -23.16 21.91
N ALA A 8 5.86 -23.40 21.48
CA ALA A 8 6.50 -22.61 20.44
C ALA A 8 5.75 -22.72 19.10
N ILE A 9 5.34 -23.93 18.71
CA ILE A 9 4.57 -24.15 17.47
C ILE A 9 3.20 -23.45 17.54
N GLU A 10 2.49 -23.57 18.65
CA GLU A 10 1.21 -22.89 18.84
C GLU A 10 1.36 -21.37 18.80
N LYS A 11 2.38 -20.84 19.48
CA LYS A 11 2.70 -19.41 19.44
C LYS A 11 2.93 -18.93 18.01
N LEU A 12 3.72 -19.65 17.20
CA LEU A 12 3.98 -19.30 15.80
C LEU A 12 2.70 -19.35 14.95
N LYS A 13 1.79 -20.30 15.17
CA LYS A 13 0.50 -20.35 14.47
C LYS A 13 -0.35 -19.12 14.77
N THR A 14 -0.54 -18.81 16.06
CA THR A 14 -1.30 -17.64 16.50
C THR A 14 -0.68 -16.34 15.98
N ASP A 15 0.64 -16.24 15.98
CA ASP A 15 1.33 -15.05 15.48
C ASP A 15 1.14 -14.85 13.97
N PHE A 16 1.13 -15.95 13.22
CA PHE A 16 0.85 -15.94 11.79
C PHE A 16 -0.60 -15.52 11.49
N ASP A 17 -1.58 -15.99 12.27
CA ASP A 17 -2.98 -15.58 12.13
C ASP A 17 -3.17 -14.09 12.39
N ASN A 18 -2.44 -13.52 13.35
CA ASN A 18 -2.41 -12.08 13.59
C ASN A 18 -1.85 -11.31 12.38
N ILE A 19 -0.78 -11.81 11.75
CA ILE A 19 -0.22 -11.24 10.51
C ILE A 19 -1.25 -11.27 9.37
N LEU A 20 -1.96 -12.38 9.22
CA LEU A 20 -3.00 -12.52 8.21
C LEU A 20 -4.16 -11.55 8.45
N THR A 21 -4.54 -11.35 9.71
CA THR A 21 -5.57 -10.38 10.09
C THR A 21 -5.16 -8.96 9.74
N LEU A 22 -3.91 -8.56 10.06
CA LEU A 22 -3.38 -7.26 9.69
C LEU A 22 -3.40 -7.04 8.15
N LYS A 23 -3.01 -8.06 7.36
CA LYS A 23 -3.11 -8.00 5.89
C LYS A 23 -4.55 -7.77 5.40
N LYS A 24 -5.53 -8.42 6.03
CA LYS A 24 -6.96 -8.24 5.70
C LYS A 24 -7.41 -6.81 6.01
N GLU A 25 -7.03 -6.26 7.17
CA GLU A 25 -7.39 -4.89 7.53
C GLU A 25 -6.79 -3.85 6.57
N ILE A 26 -5.52 -4.01 6.17
CA ILE A 26 -4.90 -3.17 5.13
C ILE A 26 -5.70 -3.24 3.82
N THR A 27 -6.16 -4.43 3.43
CA THR A 27 -6.95 -4.63 2.21
C THR A 27 -8.32 -3.96 2.31
N LYS A 28 -8.98 -4.02 3.47
CA LYS A 28 -10.25 -3.33 3.70
C LYS A 28 -10.10 -1.81 3.56
N ILE A 29 -9.10 -1.22 4.21
CA ILE A 29 -8.85 0.24 4.11
C ILE A 29 -8.56 0.61 2.65
N LYS A 30 -7.73 -0.18 1.95
CA LYS A 30 -7.46 0.02 0.52
C LYS A 30 -8.76 0.09 -0.31
N LEU A 31 -9.71 -0.82 -0.08
CA LEU A 31 -10.97 -0.85 -0.82
C LEU A 31 -11.77 0.44 -0.60
N VAL A 32 -11.95 0.85 0.66
CA VAL A 32 -12.65 2.09 1.01
C VAL A 32 -11.99 3.31 0.36
N VAL A 33 -10.66 3.40 0.43
CA VAL A 33 -9.90 4.49 -0.22
C VAL A 33 -10.09 4.47 -1.74
N SER A 34 -10.06 3.29 -2.35
CA SER A 34 -10.23 3.14 -3.80
C SER A 34 -11.62 3.56 -4.26
N GLU A 35 -12.66 3.24 -3.48
CA GLU A 35 -14.03 3.67 -3.72
C GLU A 35 -14.15 5.20 -3.65
N LYS A 36 -13.64 5.83 -2.58
CA LYS A 36 -13.61 7.30 -2.46
C LYS A 36 -12.89 7.99 -3.64
N LEU A 37 -11.76 7.46 -4.08
CA LEU A 37 -11.06 8.00 -5.25
C LEU A 37 -11.84 7.81 -6.55
N SER A 38 -12.59 6.71 -6.69
CA SER A 38 -13.48 6.49 -7.83
C SER A 38 -14.62 7.52 -7.84
N GLU A 39 -15.21 7.80 -6.68
CA GLU A 39 -16.25 8.83 -6.54
C GLU A 39 -15.72 10.22 -6.92
N LEU A 40 -14.55 10.61 -6.42
CA LEU A 40 -13.89 11.87 -6.80
C LEU A 40 -13.70 12.00 -8.30
N LYS A 41 -13.26 10.91 -8.96
CA LYS A 41 -13.08 10.87 -10.40
C LYS A 41 -14.41 11.08 -11.15
N ILE A 42 -15.49 10.44 -10.67
CA ILE A 42 -16.82 10.57 -11.28
C ILE A 42 -17.30 12.02 -11.16
N GLN A 43 -17.23 12.61 -9.96
CA GLN A 43 -17.63 14.00 -9.71
C GLN A 43 -16.85 14.98 -10.59
N TYR A 44 -15.53 14.83 -10.70
CA TYR A 44 -14.70 15.64 -11.59
C TYR A 44 -15.21 15.55 -13.05
N ASN A 45 -15.42 14.35 -13.56
CA ASN A 45 -15.86 14.15 -14.94
C ASN A 45 -17.25 14.75 -15.21
N GLU A 46 -18.14 14.72 -14.23
CA GLU A 46 -19.46 15.35 -14.34
C GLU A 46 -19.34 16.88 -14.37
N LEU A 47 -18.54 17.47 -13.49
CA LEU A 47 -18.32 18.93 -13.45
C LEU A 47 -17.70 19.46 -14.75
N VAL A 48 -16.75 18.72 -15.34
CA VAL A 48 -16.15 19.06 -16.64
C VAL A 48 -17.18 18.98 -17.77
N LYS A 49 -18.03 17.95 -17.80
CA LYS A 49 -19.07 17.79 -18.83
C LYS A 49 -20.12 18.87 -18.79
N VAL A 50 -20.53 19.30 -17.60
CA VAL A 50 -21.57 20.33 -17.41
C VAL A 50 -21.03 21.74 -17.71
N ASN A 51 -19.73 21.98 -17.50
CA ASN A 51 -19.14 23.32 -17.58
C ASN A 51 -18.12 23.44 -18.72
N GLY A 52 -18.54 23.96 -19.87
CA GLY A 52 -17.67 24.18 -21.03
C GLY A 52 -16.89 25.50 -21.07
N LYS A 53 -17.10 26.41 -20.10
CA LYS A 53 -16.40 27.71 -20.10
C LYS A 53 -14.97 27.57 -19.59
N LYS A 54 -14.01 28.18 -20.29
CA LYS A 54 -12.57 28.11 -19.96
C LYS A 54 -12.23 28.46 -18.50
N ILE A 55 -12.93 29.44 -17.90
CA ILE A 55 -12.69 29.85 -16.51
C ILE A 55 -13.08 28.77 -15.50
N PHE A 56 -14.15 28.01 -15.76
CA PHE A 56 -14.54 26.90 -14.89
C PHE A 56 -13.62 25.69 -15.08
N LEU A 57 -13.18 25.43 -16.32
CA LEU A 57 -12.19 24.38 -16.60
C LEU A 57 -10.87 24.67 -15.88
N PHE A 58 -10.40 25.92 -15.91
CA PHE A 58 -9.22 26.36 -15.16
C PHE A 58 -9.35 26.08 -13.65
N CYS A 59 -10.51 26.36 -13.04
CA CYS A 59 -10.72 26.05 -11.61
C CYS A 59 -10.75 24.53 -11.33
N LEU A 60 -11.19 23.71 -12.30
CA LEU A 60 -11.24 22.26 -12.18
C LEU A 60 -9.88 21.58 -12.36
N ASP A 61 -8.87 22.26 -12.92
CA ASP A 61 -7.51 21.71 -13.04
C ASP A 61 -6.89 21.40 -11.68
N SER A 62 -7.10 22.27 -10.67
CA SER A 62 -6.67 22.01 -9.28
C SER A 62 -7.33 20.77 -8.69
N PHE A 63 -8.62 20.56 -8.99
CA PHE A 63 -9.34 19.37 -8.53
C PHE A 63 -8.81 18.09 -9.21
N TYR A 64 -8.56 18.14 -10.53
CA TYR A 64 -7.95 17.03 -11.25
C TYR A 64 -6.55 16.69 -10.69
N PHE A 65 -5.75 17.72 -10.40
CA PHE A 65 -4.42 17.54 -9.82
C PHE A 65 -4.48 16.83 -8.46
N GLN A 66 -5.40 17.23 -7.58
CA GLN A 66 -5.61 16.56 -6.29
C GLN A 66 -5.97 15.08 -6.47
N TYR A 67 -6.98 14.77 -7.29
CA TYR A 67 -7.34 13.38 -7.61
C TYR A 67 -6.14 12.59 -8.15
N LYS A 68 -5.38 13.18 -9.08
CA LYS A 68 -4.24 12.52 -9.71
C LYS A 68 -3.13 12.24 -8.69
N THR A 69 -2.91 13.15 -7.76
CA THR A 69 -1.91 13.02 -6.67
C THR A 69 -2.28 11.86 -5.76
N PHE A 70 -3.50 11.82 -5.25
CA PHE A 70 -3.97 10.70 -4.42
C PHE A 70 -3.96 9.37 -5.18
N SER A 71 -4.37 9.36 -6.45
CA SER A 71 -4.31 8.15 -7.28
C SER A 71 -2.89 7.62 -7.43
N MET A 72 -1.89 8.49 -7.59
CA MET A 72 -0.49 8.11 -7.70
C MET A 72 0.05 7.58 -6.37
N GLU A 73 -0.28 8.23 -5.26
CA GLU A 73 0.12 7.78 -3.94
C GLU A 73 -0.46 6.40 -3.57
N LEU A 74 -1.73 6.16 -3.88
CA LEU A 74 -2.34 4.83 -3.68
C LEU A 74 -1.58 3.75 -4.47
N GLU A 75 -1.18 4.03 -5.71
CA GLU A 75 -0.38 3.11 -6.54
C GLU A 75 0.99 2.81 -5.88
N HIS A 76 1.65 3.83 -5.31
CA HIS A 76 2.90 3.65 -4.58
C HIS A 76 2.73 2.78 -3.33
N ILE A 77 1.68 3.01 -2.55
CA ILE A 77 1.36 2.20 -1.37
C ILE A 77 1.06 0.75 -1.79
N ASP A 78 0.33 0.53 -2.88
CA ASP A 78 0.00 -0.81 -3.38
C ASP A 78 1.23 -1.55 -3.94
N ARG A 79 2.14 -0.83 -4.60
CA ARG A 79 3.42 -1.38 -5.04
C ARG A 79 4.27 -1.81 -3.85
N SER A 80 4.29 -1.02 -2.77
CA SER A 80 4.94 -1.39 -1.50
C SER A 80 4.32 -2.64 -0.87
N ARG A 81 2.98 -2.75 -0.86
CA ARG A 81 2.26 -3.96 -0.41
C ARG A 81 2.70 -5.19 -1.20
N SER A 82 2.76 -5.08 -2.52
CA SER A 82 3.13 -6.18 -3.43
C SER A 82 4.54 -6.68 -3.14
N LEU A 83 5.49 -5.77 -2.94
CA LEU A 83 6.88 -6.08 -2.57
C LEU A 83 6.97 -6.84 -1.24
N ILE A 84 6.23 -6.39 -0.22
CA ILE A 84 6.19 -7.07 1.09
C ILE A 84 5.61 -8.48 0.95
N ASN A 85 4.56 -8.65 0.14
CA ASN A 85 3.94 -9.96 -0.08
C ASN A 85 4.87 -10.93 -0.82
N ASN A 86 5.55 -10.45 -1.87
CA ASN A 86 6.58 -11.18 -2.60
C ASN A 86 7.71 -11.62 -1.67
N ARG A 87 8.22 -10.69 -0.85
CA ARG A 87 9.26 -10.98 0.15
C ARG A 87 8.82 -12.03 1.17
N THR A 88 7.57 -11.94 1.65
CA THR A 88 6.98 -12.90 2.58
C THR A 88 7.01 -14.32 2.01
N TYR A 89 6.57 -14.48 0.75
CA TYR A 89 6.59 -15.78 0.08
C TYR A 89 8.01 -16.31 -0.11
N CYS A 90 8.93 -15.45 -0.56
CA CYS A 90 10.35 -15.79 -0.71
C CYS A 90 10.95 -16.40 0.57
N ASP A 91 10.75 -15.74 1.72
CA ASP A 91 11.33 -16.16 3.00
C ASP A 91 10.87 -17.58 3.38
N TYR A 92 9.57 -17.85 3.27
CA TYR A 92 9.02 -19.18 3.55
C TYR A 92 9.45 -20.23 2.51
N PHE A 93 9.39 -19.90 1.22
CA PHE A 93 9.77 -20.83 0.16
C PHE A 93 11.23 -21.27 0.27
N LYS A 94 12.15 -20.33 0.56
CA LYS A 94 13.58 -20.65 0.75
C LYS A 94 13.80 -21.52 1.99
N LEU A 95 13.14 -21.21 3.12
CA LEU A 95 13.23 -22.04 4.32
C LEU A 95 12.69 -23.46 4.10
N TYR A 96 11.55 -23.58 3.43
CA TYR A 96 10.97 -24.87 3.06
C TYR A 96 11.95 -25.74 2.26
N ASN A 97 12.61 -25.15 1.25
CA ASN A 97 13.61 -25.86 0.45
C ASN A 97 14.83 -26.29 1.29
N ILE A 98 15.31 -25.44 2.21
CA ILE A 98 16.41 -25.80 3.12
C ILE A 98 16.03 -27.00 3.99
N ILE A 99 14.83 -27.01 4.56
CA ILE A 99 14.35 -28.11 5.41
C ILE A 99 14.23 -29.40 4.59
N ILE A 100 13.71 -29.31 3.36
CA ILE A 100 13.59 -30.48 2.47
C ILE A 100 14.96 -31.04 2.08
N SER A 101 15.94 -30.19 1.76
CA SER A 101 17.28 -30.65 1.43
C SER A 101 17.90 -31.39 2.63
N PHE A 102 17.82 -30.83 3.83
CA PHE A 102 18.29 -31.47 5.05
C PHE A 102 17.62 -32.84 5.29
N VAL A 103 16.31 -32.90 5.12
CA VAL A 103 15.52 -34.13 5.19
C VAL A 103 15.97 -35.18 4.17
N LYS A 104 16.23 -34.76 2.92
CA LYS A 104 16.64 -35.65 1.84
C LYS A 104 18.02 -36.24 2.08
N GLU A 105 18.94 -35.44 2.61
CA GLU A 105 20.31 -35.84 2.95
C GLU A 105 20.34 -36.83 4.11
N ASN A 106 19.41 -36.72 5.07
CA ASN A 106 19.34 -37.56 6.27
C ASN A 106 18.23 -38.62 6.22
N LYS A 107 17.83 -39.04 5.02
CA LYS A 107 16.68 -39.94 4.79
C LYS A 107 16.78 -41.28 5.53
N SER A 108 17.97 -41.88 5.55
CA SER A 108 18.21 -43.18 6.20
C SER A 108 17.95 -43.13 7.70
N ASP A 109 18.15 -41.97 8.31
CA ASP A 109 18.23 -41.83 9.76
C ASP A 109 16.95 -41.23 10.36
N LEU A 110 16.07 -40.69 9.52
CA LEU A 110 14.87 -40.00 9.96
C LEU A 110 13.59 -40.83 9.79
N ASP A 111 13.65 -41.98 9.10
CA ASP A 111 12.51 -42.89 8.83
C ASP A 111 11.22 -42.13 8.45
N ILE A 112 11.37 -41.10 7.63
CA ILE A 112 10.25 -40.27 7.20
C ILE A 112 9.86 -40.75 5.82
N ASN A 113 8.86 -41.63 5.79
CA ASN A 113 8.15 -42.03 4.58
C ASN A 113 7.97 -40.81 3.69
N GLU A 114 8.46 -40.94 2.47
CA GLU A 114 8.51 -39.96 1.39
C GLU A 114 7.49 -38.85 1.65
N PHE A 115 7.97 -37.77 2.27
CA PHE A 115 7.13 -36.64 2.66
C PHE A 115 6.18 -36.34 1.50
N GLU A 116 4.92 -36.02 1.78
CA GLU A 116 4.07 -35.36 0.79
C GLU A 116 4.73 -34.02 0.45
N LEU A 117 5.74 -34.07 -0.43
CA LEU A 117 6.56 -32.96 -0.87
C LEU A 117 5.63 -32.14 -1.74
N LYS A 118 4.88 -31.25 -1.10
CA LYS A 118 4.04 -30.30 -1.81
C LYS A 118 4.94 -29.46 -2.70
N SER A 119 4.63 -29.46 -3.98
CA SER A 119 5.26 -28.56 -4.92
C SER A 119 4.54 -27.21 -4.83
N TYR A 120 5.33 -26.15 -4.74
CA TYR A 120 4.83 -24.78 -4.68
C TYR A 120 5.34 -24.00 -5.89
N PRO A 121 4.65 -22.91 -6.28
CA PRO A 121 5.14 -22.02 -7.33
C PRO A 121 6.59 -21.60 -7.09
N VAL A 122 7.46 -21.82 -8.09
CA VAL A 122 8.88 -21.47 -7.93
C VAL A 122 9.00 -19.97 -7.72
N TYR A 123 9.72 -19.60 -6.66
CA TYR A 123 10.03 -18.20 -6.42
C TYR A 123 10.97 -17.66 -7.50
N LYS A 124 10.61 -16.51 -8.08
CA LYS A 124 11.40 -15.81 -9.10
C LYS A 124 12.15 -14.62 -8.50
N ASP A 125 13.46 -14.76 -8.29
CA ASP A 125 14.29 -13.70 -7.68
C ASP A 125 14.34 -12.39 -8.49
N LEU A 126 14.14 -12.45 -9.82
CA LEU A 126 14.21 -11.29 -10.71
C LEU A 126 12.90 -10.48 -10.81
N GLU A 127 11.80 -10.96 -10.21
CA GLU A 127 10.48 -10.35 -10.30
C GLU A 127 9.98 -9.88 -8.91
N PRO A 128 10.40 -8.70 -8.43
CA PRO A 128 10.14 -8.23 -7.05
C PRO A 128 8.66 -7.87 -6.80
N PHE A 129 7.87 -7.68 -7.86
CA PHE A 129 6.45 -7.34 -7.78
C PHE A 129 5.54 -8.51 -8.18
N GLN A 130 6.09 -9.72 -8.39
CA GLN A 130 5.28 -10.90 -8.63
C GLN A 130 4.37 -11.14 -7.42
N GLU A 131 3.07 -11.18 -7.65
CA GLU A 131 2.10 -11.51 -6.61
C GLU A 131 1.92 -13.03 -6.50
N TYR A 132 2.17 -13.55 -5.30
CA TYR A 132 1.85 -14.92 -4.93
C TYR A 132 0.55 -14.95 -4.12
N LYS A 133 -0.23 -16.01 -4.30
CA LYS A 133 -1.52 -16.14 -3.62
C LYS A 133 -1.31 -16.26 -2.12
N LEU A 134 -2.25 -15.73 -1.36
CA LEU A 134 -2.19 -15.80 0.09
C LEU A 134 -2.33 -17.25 0.57
N GLU A 135 -3.10 -18.05 -0.17
CA GLU A 135 -3.30 -19.49 0.03
C GLU A 135 -1.96 -20.23 -0.04
N ASP A 136 -1.15 -19.95 -1.07
CA ASP A 136 0.18 -20.57 -1.22
C ASP A 136 1.08 -20.22 -0.03
N ILE A 137 1.10 -18.96 0.41
CA ILE A 137 1.88 -18.53 1.59
C ILE A 137 1.44 -19.29 2.85
N LYS A 138 0.12 -19.42 3.08
CA LYS A 138 -0.42 -20.15 4.22
C LYS A 138 -0.05 -21.62 4.19
N ASP A 139 -0.12 -22.23 3.02
CA ASP A 139 0.16 -23.64 2.84
C ASP A 139 1.65 -23.94 3.03
N VAL A 140 2.55 -23.11 2.49
CA VAL A 140 4.00 -23.24 2.71
C VAL A 140 4.31 -23.10 4.20
N HIS A 141 3.78 -22.06 4.86
CA HIS A 141 3.99 -21.85 6.30
C HIS A 141 3.52 -23.04 7.14
N SER A 142 2.31 -23.53 6.87
CA SER A 142 1.72 -24.68 7.59
C SER A 142 2.56 -25.94 7.39
N ASN A 143 3.08 -26.15 6.18
CA ASN A 143 3.93 -27.28 5.87
C ASN A 143 5.29 -27.18 6.57
N ILE A 144 5.92 -26.00 6.61
CA ILE A 144 7.16 -25.77 7.39
C ILE A 144 6.97 -26.19 8.85
N LEU A 145 5.87 -25.75 9.49
CA LEU A 145 5.58 -26.14 10.87
C LEU A 145 5.35 -27.64 11.04
N LEU A 146 4.68 -28.27 10.07
CA LEU A 146 4.49 -29.73 10.05
C LEU A 146 5.83 -30.47 9.98
N LEU A 147 6.73 -30.03 9.08
CA LEU A 147 8.06 -30.61 8.92
C LEU A 147 8.89 -30.48 10.21
N ILE A 148 8.91 -29.29 10.81
CA ILE A 148 9.61 -29.02 12.06
C ILE A 148 9.08 -29.95 13.18
N ASN A 149 7.76 -30.10 13.29
CA ASN A 149 7.16 -30.94 14.33
C ASN A 149 7.48 -32.43 14.11
N LYS A 150 7.52 -32.90 12.85
CA LYS A 150 7.97 -34.27 12.51
C LYS A 150 9.43 -34.50 12.88
N LEU A 151 10.33 -33.56 12.56
CA LEU A 151 11.74 -33.64 12.97
C LEU A 151 11.87 -33.71 14.50
N TYR A 152 11.04 -32.95 15.22
CA TYR A 152 11.00 -32.98 16.68
C TYR A 152 10.53 -34.33 17.23
N LEU A 153 9.51 -34.95 16.64
CA LEU A 153 9.08 -36.30 17.02
C LEU A 153 10.21 -37.32 16.84
N GLN A 154 10.94 -37.24 15.72
CA GLN A 154 12.08 -38.12 15.48
C GLN A 154 13.22 -37.90 16.47
N LEU A 155 13.51 -36.65 16.85
CA LEU A 155 14.47 -36.35 17.90
C LEU A 155 14.09 -37.03 19.22
N ASN A 156 12.82 -36.98 19.62
CA ASN A 156 12.36 -37.63 20.85
C ASN A 156 12.52 -39.16 20.79
N ASN A 157 12.14 -39.79 19.67
CA ASN A 157 12.34 -41.24 19.48
C ASN A 157 13.82 -41.63 19.60
N LYS A 158 14.72 -40.81 19.04
CA LYS A 158 16.18 -41.04 19.15
C LYS A 158 16.71 -40.80 20.56
N MET A 159 16.17 -39.82 21.30
CA MET A 159 16.52 -39.59 22.70
C MET A 159 16.07 -40.76 23.58
N GLU A 160 14.83 -41.22 23.43
CA GLU A 160 14.30 -42.38 24.17
C GLU A 160 15.11 -43.66 23.88
N SER A 161 15.52 -43.85 22.63
CA SER A 161 16.38 -44.98 22.25
C SER A 161 17.73 -44.93 22.99
N VAL A 162 18.36 -43.75 23.09
CA VAL A 162 19.62 -43.54 23.83
C VAL A 162 19.44 -43.85 25.32
N ASP A 163 18.32 -43.41 25.92
CA ASP A 163 18.01 -43.68 27.32
C ASP A 163 17.82 -45.19 27.57
N GLN A 164 17.12 -45.90 26.67
CA GLN A 164 16.97 -47.36 26.74
C GLN A 164 18.32 -48.10 26.60
N TYR A 165 19.22 -47.63 25.73
CA TYR A 165 20.56 -48.20 25.63
C TYR A 165 21.34 -48.02 26.94
N ASN A 166 21.21 -46.86 27.58
CA ASN A 166 21.87 -46.52 28.85
C ASN A 166 21.35 -47.36 30.03
N GLU A 167 20.02 -47.57 30.13
CA GLU A 167 19.40 -48.35 31.21
C GLU A 167 19.61 -49.86 31.08
N ASN A 168 19.48 -50.41 29.86
CA ASN A 168 19.52 -51.86 29.61
C ASN A 168 20.94 -52.44 29.53
N HIS A 169 21.92 -51.64 29.08
CA HIS A 169 23.28 -52.13 28.82
C HIS A 169 24.24 -51.68 29.92
N ARG A 170 24.07 -52.15 31.17
CA ARG A 170 25.03 -51.99 32.30
C ARG A 170 26.43 -52.61 32.02
N ILE A 171 27.05 -52.29 30.90
CA ILE A 171 28.17 -53.00 30.25
C ILE A 171 29.45 -52.12 30.25
N GLY A 172 29.40 -50.92 30.81
CA GLY A 172 30.60 -50.18 31.24
C GLY A 172 31.32 -49.37 30.14
N PHE A 173 32.54 -48.93 30.49
CA PHE A 173 33.39 -47.91 29.84
C PHE A 173 33.41 -47.90 28.30
N SER A 174 33.30 -49.06 27.63
CA SER A 174 33.37 -49.19 26.16
C SER A 174 32.13 -48.70 25.40
N ILE A 175 30.93 -48.75 25.99
CA ILE A 175 29.70 -48.22 25.37
C ILE A 175 29.58 -46.70 25.52
N SER A 176 30.30 -46.11 26.48
CA SER A 176 30.28 -44.67 26.76
C SER A 176 30.61 -43.84 25.52
N ASN A 177 31.64 -44.23 24.75
CA ASN A 177 32.01 -43.50 23.53
C ASN A 177 30.90 -43.53 22.46
N PHE A 178 30.24 -44.67 22.28
CA PHE A 178 29.12 -44.81 21.36
C PHE A 178 27.92 -43.95 21.79
N LEU A 179 27.56 -43.96 23.08
CA LEU A 179 26.49 -43.12 23.62
C LEU A 179 26.82 -41.62 23.47
N ASN A 180 28.07 -41.22 23.71
CA ASN A 180 28.50 -39.84 23.50
C ASN A 180 28.34 -39.41 22.03
N THR A 181 28.68 -40.28 21.07
CA THR A 181 28.46 -40.00 19.63
C THR A 181 26.98 -39.88 19.31
N LEU A 182 26.12 -40.78 19.79
CA LEU A 182 24.67 -40.67 19.57
C LEU A 182 24.06 -39.41 20.19
N GLN A 183 24.52 -39.02 21.38
CA GLN A 183 24.09 -37.77 22.02
C GLN A 183 24.54 -36.54 21.23
N TYR A 184 25.74 -36.57 20.65
CA TYR A 184 26.23 -35.51 19.77
C TYR A 184 25.34 -35.36 18.52
N GLU A 185 25.03 -36.45 17.83
CA GLU A 185 24.13 -36.46 16.66
C GLU A 185 22.72 -35.95 17.02
N ASN A 186 22.16 -36.39 18.15
CA ASN A 186 20.86 -35.92 18.63
C ASN A 186 20.89 -34.41 18.93
N ARG A 187 21.98 -33.92 19.54
CA ARG A 187 22.16 -32.49 19.81
C ARG A 187 22.28 -31.68 18.52
N LEU A 188 22.94 -32.21 17.49
CA LEU A 188 23.00 -31.56 16.18
C LEU A 188 21.60 -31.37 15.58
N LEU A 189 20.78 -32.43 15.61
CA LEU A 189 19.39 -32.37 15.15
C LEU A 189 18.54 -31.39 15.99
N GLU A 190 18.72 -31.38 17.30
CA GLU A 190 18.07 -30.43 18.21
C GLU A 190 18.40 -28.97 17.84
N GLN A 191 19.68 -28.66 17.63
CA GLN A 191 20.12 -27.32 17.23
C GLN A 191 19.56 -26.94 15.87
N GLN A 192 19.49 -27.88 14.93
CA GLN A 192 18.91 -27.65 13.61
C GLN A 192 17.41 -27.31 13.69
N ILE A 193 16.64 -28.03 14.51
CA ILE A 193 15.22 -27.73 14.77
C ILE A 193 15.06 -26.36 15.39
N SER A 194 15.89 -26.03 16.39
CA SER A 194 15.90 -24.71 17.04
C SER A 194 16.19 -23.59 16.04
N LEU A 195 17.15 -23.79 15.14
CA LEU A 195 17.48 -22.83 14.08
C LEU A 195 16.30 -22.56 13.15
N TYR A 196 15.58 -23.60 12.72
CA TYR A 196 14.39 -23.43 11.89
C TYR A 196 13.28 -22.66 12.60
N LEU A 197 13.01 -22.95 13.88
CA LEU A 197 12.05 -22.18 14.68
C LEU A 197 12.45 -20.71 14.79
N ASN A 198 13.74 -20.43 15.00
CA ASN A 198 14.25 -19.07 15.07
C ASN A 198 14.10 -18.31 13.75
N TYR A 199 14.29 -18.98 12.60
CA TYR A 199 14.01 -18.37 11.29
C TYR A 199 12.55 -18.00 11.13
N VAL A 200 11.61 -18.90 11.45
CA VAL A 200 10.16 -18.60 11.37
C VAL A 200 9.80 -17.43 12.28
N SER A 201 10.29 -17.43 13.52
CA SER A 201 10.09 -16.33 14.48
C SER A 201 10.62 -15.00 13.94
N PHE A 202 11.83 -15.00 13.38
CA PHE A 202 12.40 -13.81 12.74
C PHE A 202 11.55 -13.33 11.56
N PHE A 203 11.05 -14.23 10.72
CA PHE A 203 10.16 -13.88 9.61
C PHE A 203 8.89 -13.21 10.11
N HIS A 204 8.25 -13.74 11.16
CA HIS A 204 7.05 -13.13 11.76
C HIS A 204 7.32 -11.72 12.28
N ILE A 205 8.41 -11.53 13.04
CA ILE A 205 8.80 -10.22 13.58
C ILE A 205 9.05 -9.23 12.43
N SER A 206 9.81 -9.64 11.41
CA SER A 206 10.14 -8.81 10.26
C SER A 206 8.87 -8.41 9.48
N GLN A 207 8.00 -9.37 9.19
CA GLN A 207 6.75 -9.16 8.45
C GLN A 207 5.80 -8.23 9.20
N LYS A 208 5.59 -8.46 10.51
CA LYS A 208 4.78 -7.57 11.35
C LYS A 208 5.28 -6.14 11.31
N ARG A 209 6.60 -5.93 11.44
CA ARG A 209 7.19 -4.59 11.40
C ARG A 209 6.95 -3.90 10.07
N GLN A 210 7.12 -4.60 8.95
CA GLN A 210 6.89 -4.05 7.62
C GLN A 210 5.41 -3.76 7.36
N LEU A 211 4.52 -4.68 7.73
CA LEU A 211 3.08 -4.52 7.55
C LEU A 211 2.51 -3.41 8.45
N ASN A 212 2.98 -3.27 9.69
CA ASN A 212 2.56 -2.17 10.56
C ASN A 212 2.94 -0.81 9.97
N ARG A 213 4.14 -0.68 9.40
CA ARG A 213 4.55 0.54 8.69
C ARG A 213 3.64 0.83 7.49
N LEU A 214 3.29 -0.20 6.71
CA LEU A 214 2.37 -0.06 5.60
C LEU A 214 0.96 0.33 6.07
N PHE A 215 0.49 -0.26 7.15
CA PHE A 215 -0.82 0.00 7.75
C PHE A 215 -0.93 1.45 8.24
N ILE A 216 0.07 1.95 8.97
CA ILE A 216 0.10 3.34 9.42
C ILE A 216 0.04 4.30 8.23
N LYS A 217 0.88 4.07 7.21
CA LYS A 217 0.85 4.88 5.97
C LYS A 217 -0.50 4.88 5.29
N MET A 218 -1.15 3.71 5.20
CA MET A 218 -2.48 3.59 4.60
C MET A 218 -3.55 4.31 5.44
N GLN A 219 -3.45 4.29 6.77
CA GLN A 219 -4.36 5.02 7.65
C GLN A 219 -4.17 6.54 7.56
N GLU A 220 -2.93 7.01 7.52
CA GLU A 220 -2.61 8.43 7.31
C GLU A 220 -3.16 8.89 5.97
N PHE A 221 -2.91 8.13 4.90
CA PHE A 221 -3.45 8.41 3.58
C PHE A 221 -4.99 8.41 3.53
N TYR A 222 -5.64 7.44 4.19
CA TYR A 222 -7.09 7.43 4.32
C TYR A 222 -7.62 8.69 5.02
N ARG A 223 -6.96 9.12 6.10
CA ARG A 223 -7.33 10.32 6.86
C ARG A 223 -7.16 11.57 6.02
N GLU A 224 -6.05 11.70 5.30
CA GLU A 224 -5.79 12.82 4.40
C GLU A 224 -6.88 12.94 3.34
N ILE A 225 -7.26 11.82 2.70
CA ILE A 225 -8.36 11.79 1.74
C ILE A 225 -9.67 12.23 2.40
N ASP A 226 -10.00 11.69 3.58
CA ASP A 226 -11.25 11.99 4.26
C ASP A 226 -11.34 13.46 4.69
N GLU A 227 -10.25 14.02 5.19
CA GLU A 227 -10.14 15.44 5.52
C GLU A 227 -10.28 16.30 4.26
N ASN A 228 -9.59 15.97 3.16
CA ASN A 228 -9.65 16.75 1.93
C ASN A 228 -11.01 16.70 1.23
N ILE A 229 -11.72 15.57 1.28
CA ILE A 229 -13.05 15.41 0.68
C ILE A 229 -14.13 16.14 1.50
N ASN A 230 -14.02 16.14 2.84
CA ASN A 230 -15.07 16.67 3.71
C ASN A 230 -14.93 18.17 4.03
N ILE A 231 -13.99 18.88 3.40
CA ILE A 231 -13.86 20.34 3.56
C ILE A 231 -14.98 21.05 2.79
N ASN A 232 -16.09 21.30 3.49
CA ASN A 232 -17.19 22.13 3.02
C ASN A 232 -16.95 23.62 3.31
N ARG A 233 -15.76 24.15 2.95
CA ARG A 233 -15.46 25.58 3.07
C ARG A 233 -14.76 26.10 1.83
N THR A 234 -15.05 27.34 1.46
CA THR A 234 -14.37 28.05 0.38
C THR A 234 -13.11 28.69 0.92
N PHE A 235 -11.99 28.51 0.23
CA PHE A 235 -10.74 29.20 0.57
C PHE A 235 -10.73 30.60 -0.03
N THR A 236 -10.29 31.56 0.77
CA THR A 236 -10.18 32.99 0.46
C THR A 236 -8.80 33.50 0.84
N ILE A 237 -8.52 34.77 0.54
CA ILE A 237 -7.24 35.41 0.87
C ILE A 237 -7.01 35.46 2.39
N GLU A 238 -8.08 35.50 3.19
CA GLU A 238 -8.01 35.55 4.65
C GLU A 238 -7.46 34.25 5.26
N ASP A 239 -7.59 33.12 4.53
CA ASP A 239 -7.08 31.81 4.95
C ASP A 239 -5.55 31.67 4.75
N ILE A 240 -4.90 32.61 4.04
CA ILE A 240 -3.47 32.53 3.68
C ILE A 240 -2.53 32.74 4.89
N GLY A 241 -3.06 33.07 6.08
CA GLY A 241 -2.28 33.26 7.32
C GLY A 241 -2.47 32.22 8.42
N GLU A 242 -3.52 31.38 8.35
CA GLU A 242 -3.84 30.40 9.41
C GLU A 242 -3.22 29.02 9.20
N GLN A 243 -2.66 28.76 8.01
CA GLN A 243 -1.80 27.60 7.79
C GLN A 243 -0.58 27.78 8.71
N GLU A 244 -0.53 27.00 9.79
CA GLU A 244 0.52 27.02 10.81
C GLU A 244 1.84 27.41 10.17
N LYS A 245 2.34 28.60 10.54
CA LYS A 245 3.69 29.06 10.17
C LYS A 245 4.58 27.86 10.28
N LEU A 246 4.99 27.40 9.09
CA LEU A 246 5.52 26.09 8.91
C LEU A 246 6.47 25.75 10.05
N GLN A 247 6.29 24.59 10.68
CA GLN A 247 7.40 23.89 11.32
C GLN A 247 8.48 23.48 10.27
N ARG A 248 8.63 24.25 9.18
CA ARG A 248 9.84 24.37 8.37
C ARG A 248 10.89 24.83 9.35
N PHE A 249 11.70 23.87 9.77
CA PHE A 249 13.13 23.94 9.99
C PHE A 249 13.49 22.91 11.07
N PHE A 250 13.15 21.63 10.85
CA PHE A 250 14.09 20.59 11.27
C PHE A 250 15.32 20.70 10.35
N VAL A 251 16.11 21.74 10.60
CA VAL A 251 17.42 21.98 10.00
C VAL A 251 18.34 20.91 10.57
N ILE A 252 18.68 19.92 9.74
CA ILE A 252 19.97 19.28 9.86
C ILE A 252 20.94 20.17 9.07
N GLY A 253 21.66 21.05 9.78
CA GLY A 253 22.74 21.89 9.24
C GLY A 253 22.36 23.34 8.88
N GLU A 254 22.83 24.27 9.73
CA GLU A 254 22.91 25.75 9.62
C GLU A 254 21.67 26.56 9.13
N ASP A 255 21.37 27.60 9.93
CA ASP A 255 20.22 28.50 9.79
C ASP A 255 20.21 29.23 8.43
N VAL A 256 19.23 28.91 7.58
CA VAL A 256 18.88 29.75 6.44
C VAL A 256 18.02 30.90 6.95
N ARG A 257 18.59 32.10 7.04
CA ARG A 257 17.81 33.33 7.24
C ARG A 257 16.96 33.59 6.00
N ILE A 258 15.64 33.49 6.15
CA ILE A 258 14.70 33.98 5.14
C ILE A 258 14.45 35.45 5.47
N ASP A 259 15.08 36.36 4.74
CA ASP A 259 14.74 37.77 4.79
C ASP A 259 13.36 37.97 4.11
N ASN A 260 12.48 38.72 4.77
CA ASN A 260 11.17 39.08 4.20
C ASN A 260 11.38 39.96 2.96
N ILE A 261 11.06 39.44 1.78
CA ILE A 261 11.00 40.18 0.50
C ILE A 261 9.72 41.05 0.47
N LEU A 262 9.47 41.82 1.52
CA LEU A 262 8.30 42.72 1.62
C LEU A 262 8.64 44.19 1.33
N GLU A 263 9.92 44.52 1.14
CA GLU A 263 10.35 45.88 0.75
C GLU A 263 9.99 46.23 -0.70
N ASP A 264 9.61 45.27 -1.56
CA ASP A 264 9.24 45.53 -2.97
C ASP A 264 7.73 45.67 -3.20
N SER A 265 6.93 45.89 -2.14
CA SER A 265 5.47 46.01 -2.25
C SER A 265 5.03 47.21 -3.11
N GLU A 266 5.79 48.30 -3.13
CA GLU A 266 5.56 49.43 -4.05
C GLU A 266 5.93 49.09 -5.51
N PHE A 267 7.01 48.33 -5.73
CA PHE A 267 7.45 47.92 -7.06
C PHE A 267 6.47 46.91 -7.72
N LEU A 268 5.92 45.99 -6.92
CA LEU A 268 4.90 45.04 -7.38
C LEU A 268 3.56 45.72 -7.69
N HIS A 269 3.20 46.77 -6.97
CA HIS A 269 1.98 47.54 -7.24
C HIS A 269 2.08 48.33 -8.57
N GLU A 270 3.26 48.86 -8.89
CA GLU A 270 3.51 49.57 -10.14
C GLU A 270 3.54 48.61 -11.35
N GLN A 271 4.18 47.44 -11.20
CA GLN A 271 4.19 46.40 -12.22
C GLN A 271 2.81 45.77 -12.45
N SER A 272 2.00 45.60 -11.40
CA SER A 272 0.61 45.15 -11.49
C SER A 272 -0.25 46.10 -12.34
N LYS A 273 -0.10 47.42 -12.18
CA LYS A 273 -0.78 48.42 -13.02
C LYS A 273 -0.33 48.36 -14.48
N LEU A 274 0.95 48.09 -14.74
CA LEU A 274 1.49 47.91 -16.09
C LEU A 274 1.01 46.62 -16.77
N ILE A 275 0.92 45.52 -16.01
CA ILE A 275 0.42 44.22 -16.49
C ILE A 275 -1.09 44.30 -16.75
N THR A 276 -1.85 44.96 -15.88
CA THR A 276 -3.30 45.13 -16.07
C THR A 276 -3.61 45.95 -17.34
N LYS A 277 -2.82 46.99 -17.64
CA LYS A 277 -2.91 47.71 -18.91
C LYS A 277 -2.56 46.82 -20.11
N LYS A 278 -1.48 46.04 -20.04
CA LYS A 278 -1.08 45.12 -21.13
C LYS A 278 -2.09 43.97 -21.36
N VAL A 279 -2.73 43.44 -20.32
CA VAL A 279 -3.72 42.35 -20.44
C VAL A 279 -5.01 42.86 -21.09
N VAL A 280 -5.42 44.11 -20.81
CA VAL A 280 -6.55 44.75 -21.49
C VAL A 280 -6.25 44.99 -22.97
N ASP A 281 -5.01 45.41 -23.31
CA ASP A 281 -4.60 45.64 -24.71
C ASP A 281 -4.40 44.33 -25.51
N VAL A 282 -3.96 43.24 -24.87
CA VAL A 282 -3.84 41.91 -25.51
C VAL A 282 -5.21 41.26 -25.74
N SER A 283 -6.19 41.53 -24.87
CA SER A 283 -7.57 41.01 -25.01
C SER A 283 -8.32 41.63 -26.21
N LEU A 284 -7.89 42.79 -26.70
CA LEU A 284 -8.49 43.46 -27.86
C LEU A 284 -7.83 43.09 -29.20
N ASN A 285 -6.64 42.48 -29.19
CA ASN A 285 -5.84 42.22 -30.40
C ASN A 285 -5.64 40.74 -30.75
N ILE A 286 -6.38 39.81 -30.15
CA ILE A 286 -6.45 38.41 -30.59
C ILE A 286 -7.89 38.06 -30.97
N ILE A 287 -8.37 38.71 -32.03
CA ILE A 287 -9.41 38.16 -32.90
C ILE A 287 -8.74 38.03 -34.27
N ASP A 288 -8.11 36.89 -34.52
CA ASP A 288 -7.72 36.50 -35.87
C ASP A 288 -8.80 35.55 -36.43
N PRO A 289 -9.38 35.82 -37.62
CA PRO A 289 -10.58 35.18 -38.12
C PRO A 289 -10.20 33.93 -38.92
N SER A 290 -10.08 32.78 -38.25
CA SER A 290 -9.97 31.50 -38.96
C SER A 290 -10.52 30.33 -38.15
N LEU A 291 -11.84 30.31 -37.95
CA LEU A 291 -12.63 29.09 -37.82
C LEU A 291 -14.08 29.43 -38.22
N ASN A 292 -14.26 29.61 -39.53
CA ASN A 292 -15.56 29.54 -40.16
C ASN A 292 -15.92 28.05 -40.23
N VAL A 293 -16.83 27.59 -39.37
CA VAL A 293 -17.58 26.36 -39.59
C VAL A 293 -19.05 26.72 -39.54
N ASP A 294 -19.67 26.52 -40.69
CA ASP A 294 -21.05 26.73 -41.08
C ASP A 294 -22.09 26.45 -39.97
N LEU A 295 -22.91 27.45 -39.67
CA LEU A 295 -24.19 27.32 -38.97
C LEU A 295 -25.26 27.97 -39.84
N SER A 296 -25.63 27.30 -40.93
CA SER A 296 -26.83 27.59 -41.69
C SER A 296 -27.90 26.53 -41.38
N SER A 297 -28.68 26.76 -40.32
CA SER A 297 -30.09 26.31 -40.29
C SER A 297 -30.83 26.86 -39.07
N ASN A 298 -32.06 27.30 -39.35
CA ASN A 298 -33.19 27.54 -38.45
C ASN A 298 -33.37 28.95 -37.88
N SER A 299 -33.84 29.80 -38.80
CA SER A 299 -35.06 30.61 -38.64
C SER A 299 -36.07 30.02 -37.65
N ILE A 300 -36.47 30.82 -36.65
CA ILE A 300 -37.83 31.02 -36.11
C ILE A 300 -37.72 32.10 -35.01
N VAL A 301 -38.77 32.91 -34.84
CA VAL A 301 -38.97 34.00 -33.85
C VAL A 301 -38.48 35.41 -34.25
N LYS A 302 -39.15 36.01 -35.25
CA LYS A 302 -39.47 37.46 -35.24
C LYS A 302 -40.85 37.69 -35.85
N GLU A 303 -41.90 37.34 -35.10
CA GLU A 303 -43.27 37.74 -35.44
C GLU A 303 -44.11 37.99 -34.18
N LYS A 304 -43.65 38.89 -33.30
CA LYS A 304 -44.47 39.48 -32.23
C LYS A 304 -44.03 40.90 -31.91
N GLU A 305 -44.01 41.78 -32.91
CA GLU A 305 -43.88 43.23 -32.67
C GLU A 305 -44.36 44.05 -33.87
N LYS A 306 -45.59 43.76 -34.34
CA LYS A 306 -46.29 44.59 -35.35
C LYS A 306 -47.82 44.42 -35.28
N LYS A 307 -48.37 44.32 -34.08
CA LYS A 307 -49.83 44.44 -33.81
C LYS A 307 -50.06 45.16 -32.47
N LYS A 308 -49.68 46.44 -32.40
CA LYS A 308 -50.08 47.34 -31.31
C LYS A 308 -50.20 48.84 -31.70
N SER A 309 -50.41 49.12 -32.99
CA SER A 309 -50.48 50.50 -33.53
C SER A 309 -51.65 50.72 -34.52
N LYS A 310 -52.74 49.95 -34.43
CA LYS A 310 -53.90 50.14 -35.32
C LYS A 310 -55.28 49.85 -34.69
N ALA A 311 -55.39 50.01 -33.37
CA ALA A 311 -56.65 49.95 -32.64
C ALA A 311 -56.72 51.09 -31.62
N GLU A 312 -56.64 52.33 -32.12
CA GLU A 312 -56.95 53.56 -31.37
C GLU A 312 -57.05 54.71 -32.41
N LYS A 313 -58.06 54.63 -33.28
CA LYS A 313 -58.50 55.74 -34.16
C LYS A 313 -59.80 55.42 -34.92
N ILE A 314 -60.79 54.83 -34.26
CA ILE A 314 -62.20 54.92 -34.69
C ILE A 314 -63.07 54.90 -33.42
N GLU A 315 -63.11 56.02 -32.72
CA GLU A 315 -64.26 56.51 -31.97
C GLU A 315 -63.99 57.98 -31.67
N ILE A 316 -65.01 58.83 -31.81
CA ILE A 316 -65.01 60.30 -31.70
C ILE A 316 -64.74 61.04 -33.03
N ASN A 317 -65.72 61.04 -33.93
CA ASN A 317 -66.51 62.24 -34.19
C ASN A 317 -67.70 61.94 -35.11
N THR A 318 -68.88 61.98 -34.50
CA THR A 318 -70.04 62.68 -35.03
C THR A 318 -69.69 64.13 -35.37
#